data_AF-A0A7W8GG28-F1
#
_entry.id   AF-A0A7W8GG28-F1
#
_cell.length_a   1.000
_cell.length_b   1.000
_cell.length_c   1.000
_cell.angle_alpha   90.00
_cell.angle_beta   90.00
_cell.angle_gamma   90.00
#
_symmetry.space_group_name_H-M   'P 1'
#
loop_
_entity.id
_entity.type
_entity.pdbx_description
1 polymer ?
#
loop_
_entity_poly.entity_id
_entity_poly.type
_entity_poly.pdbx_seq_one_letter_code
_entity_poly.pdbx_strand_id
1 'polypeptide(L)'
;MPVRIRIYGHEATFARGCWTCEDDALQAMLEALVDPRALSAEQERAHALYAAGRYGGLILTPGGWEPAPLPAPEIRLEDFAPARHPERAGWLSFLRKRR
;
A
#
# COMPACT_ATOMS: atom_id res chain seq x y z
N MET A 1 -6.28 10.52 15.33
CA MET A 1 -7.53 10.03 15.96
C MET A 1 -7.48 8.52 15.86
N PRO A 2 -7.83 7.75 16.91
CA PRO A 2 -7.71 6.30 16.85
C PRO A 2 -8.57 5.71 15.73
N VAL A 3 -7.97 4.88 14.88
CA VAL A 3 -8.64 4.22 13.76
C VAL A 3 -8.87 2.76 14.12
N ARG A 4 -10.10 2.27 13.90
CA ARG A 4 -10.46 0.89 14.23
C ARG A 4 -10.59 0.05 12.97
N ILE A 5 -10.04 -1.15 13.02
CA ILE A 5 -10.13 -2.16 11.97
C ILE A 5 -10.63 -3.47 12.58
N ARG A 6 -11.14 -4.37 11.72
CA ARG A 6 -11.50 -5.73 12.11
C ARG A 6 -10.90 -6.72 11.13
N ILE A 7 -10.12 -7.67 11.63
CA ILE A 7 -9.45 -8.71 10.83
C ILE A 7 -9.75 -10.05 11.51
N TYR A 8 -10.19 -11.05 10.74
CA TYR A 8 -10.53 -12.40 11.24
C TYR A 8 -11.49 -12.42 12.44
N GLY A 9 -12.38 -11.43 12.54
CA GLY A 9 -13.33 -11.29 13.66
C GLY A 9 -12.81 -10.56 14.89
N HIS A 10 -11.51 -10.25 14.93
CA HIS A 10 -10.88 -9.50 16.01
C HIS A 10 -10.77 -8.02 15.67
N GLU A 11 -11.00 -7.17 16.66
CA GLU A 11 -10.87 -5.73 16.50
C GLU A 11 -9.48 -5.26 16.91
N ALA A 12 -8.92 -4.36 16.12
CA ALA A 12 -7.66 -3.69 16.43
C ALA A 12 -7.83 -2.17 16.28
N THR A 13 -7.14 -1.44 17.13
CA THR A 13 -7.11 0.03 17.12
C THR A 13 -5.70 0.51 16.80
N PHE A 14 -5.57 1.42 15.84
CA PHE A 14 -4.33 2.13 15.56
C PHE A 14 -4.39 3.54 16.11
N ALA A 15 -3.40 3.92 16.92
CA ALA A 15 -3.27 5.28 17.41
C ALA A 15 -1.80 5.62 17.65
N ARG A 16 -1.35 6.78 17.16
CA ARG A 16 -0.01 7.32 17.40
C ARG A 16 1.14 6.36 17.05
N GLY A 17 0.98 5.61 15.96
CA GLY A 17 2.00 4.65 15.52
C GLY A 17 1.92 3.28 16.22
N CYS A 18 0.97 3.06 17.14
CA CYS A 18 0.85 1.81 17.88
C CYS A 18 -0.46 1.10 17.55
N TRP A 19 -0.38 -0.22 17.47
CA TRP A 19 -1.55 -1.10 17.44
C TRP A 19 -1.94 -1.53 18.85
N THR A 20 -3.24 -1.75 19.03
CA THR A 20 -3.80 -2.37 20.23
C THR A 20 -4.86 -3.36 19.79
N CYS A 21 -4.71 -4.62 20.15
CA CYS A 21 -5.66 -5.69 19.86
C CYS A 21 -5.74 -6.63 21.08
N GLU A 22 -6.89 -7.29 21.26
CA GLU A 22 -7.05 -8.30 22.31
C GLU A 22 -6.38 -9.64 21.96
N ASP A 23 -6.16 -9.89 20.67
CA ASP A 23 -5.50 -11.10 20.19
C ASP A 23 -4.01 -10.83 19.95
N ASP A 24 -3.16 -11.53 20.70
CA ASP A 24 -1.70 -11.33 20.67
C ASP A 24 -1.09 -11.66 19.29
N ALA A 25 -1.64 -12.66 18.59
CA ALA A 25 -1.14 -13.07 17.28
C ALA A 25 -1.45 -12.00 16.22
N LEU A 26 -2.68 -11.47 16.21
CA LEU A 26 -3.07 -10.35 15.37
C LEU A 26 -2.28 -9.09 15.72
N GLN A 27 -2.06 -8.79 17.01
CA GLN A 27 -1.24 -7.67 17.41
C GLN A 27 0.17 -7.78 16.83
N ALA A 28 0.85 -8.91 17.01
CA ALA A 28 2.19 -9.13 16.46
C ALA A 28 2.22 -9.00 14.92
N MET A 29 1.21 -9.51 14.23
CA MET A 29 1.07 -9.40 12.77
C MET A 29 0.91 -7.94 12.32
N LEU A 30 0.15 -7.13 13.08
CA LEU A 30 -0.08 -5.72 12.79
C LEU A 30 1.15 -4.86 13.13
N GLU A 31 1.85 -5.18 14.20
CA GLU A 31 3.12 -4.54 14.59
C GLU A 31 4.18 -4.69 13.50
N ALA A 32 4.22 -5.83 12.81
CA ALA A 32 5.13 -6.06 11.68
C ALA A 32 4.89 -5.11 10.48
N LEU A 33 3.71 -4.51 10.38
CA LEU A 33 3.39 -3.54 9.32
C LEU A 33 3.62 -2.10 9.74
N VAL A 34 3.85 -1.80 11.02
CA VAL A 34 3.87 -0.41 11.53
C VAL A 34 4.84 0.47 10.76
N ASP A 35 4.32 1.58 10.24
CA ASP A 35 5.14 2.70 9.79
C ASP A 35 5.27 3.73 10.92
N PRO A 36 6.46 3.87 11.55
CA PRO A 36 6.68 4.84 12.62
C PRO A 36 6.57 6.30 12.15
N ARG A 37 6.48 6.56 10.84
CA ARG A 37 6.35 7.90 10.25
C ARG A 37 4.89 8.35 10.15
N ALA A 38 3.92 7.47 10.39
CA ALA A 38 2.50 7.78 10.35
C ALA A 38 2.07 8.55 11.63
N LEU A 39 2.31 9.86 11.65
CA LEU A 39 2.08 10.72 12.82
C LEU A 39 0.84 11.64 12.68
N SER A 40 0.36 11.85 11.45
CA SER A 40 -0.85 12.64 11.20
C SER A 40 -2.10 11.76 11.19
N ALA A 41 -3.27 12.34 11.48
CA ALA A 41 -4.54 11.60 11.47
C ALA A 41 -4.86 10.98 10.10
N GLU A 42 -4.46 11.63 9.01
CA GLU A 42 -4.60 11.12 7.66
C GLU A 42 -3.68 9.92 7.42
N GLN A 43 -2.43 10.00 7.88
CA GLN A 43 -1.47 8.89 7.79
C GLN A 43 -1.91 7.70 8.65
N GLU A 44 -2.43 7.94 9.86
CA GLU A 44 -2.98 6.89 10.71
C GLU A 44 -4.12 6.15 9.99
N ARG A 45 -5.02 6.89 9.33
CA ARG A 45 -6.11 6.31 8.55
C ARG A 45 -5.62 5.55 7.33
N ALA A 46 -4.67 6.11 6.58
CA ALA A 46 -4.09 5.46 5.42
C ALA A 46 -3.39 4.14 5.81
N HIS A 47 -2.65 4.16 6.92
CA HIS A 47 -1.98 2.99 7.48
C HIS A 47 -2.96 1.91 7.89
N ALA A 48 -4.01 2.28 8.63
CA ALA A 48 -5.05 1.34 9.04
C ALA A 48 -5.82 0.75 7.85
N LEU A 49 -6.10 1.57 6.83
CA LEU A 49 -6.72 1.12 5.59
C LEU A 49 -5.84 0.11 4.85
N TYR A 50 -4.54 0.39 4.75
CA TYR A 50 -3.56 -0.53 4.14
C TYR A 50 -3.49 -1.85 4.90
N ALA A 51 -3.37 -1.81 6.23
CA ALA A 51 -3.28 -3.01 7.07
C ALA A 51 -4.56 -3.87 6.97
N ALA A 52 -5.74 -3.25 7.03
CA ALA A 52 -7.00 -3.95 6.85
C ALA A 52 -7.12 -4.53 5.43
N GLY A 53 -6.82 -3.74 4.39
CA GLY A 53 -6.90 -4.18 3.00
C GLY A 53 -5.96 -5.36 2.69
N ARG A 54 -4.74 -5.33 3.23
CA ARG A 54 -3.73 -6.39 3.05
C ARG A 54 -4.20 -7.75 3.57
N TYR A 55 -4.97 -7.75 4.66
CA TYR A 55 -5.49 -8.96 5.30
C TYR A 55 -6.98 -9.22 5.02
N GLY A 56 -7.58 -8.51 4.06
CA GLY A 56 -9.00 -8.68 3.70
C GLY A 56 -9.98 -8.33 4.82
N GLY A 57 -9.63 -7.35 5.67
CA GLY A 57 -10.39 -6.90 6.82
C GLY A 57 -11.38 -5.77 6.54
N LEU A 58 -11.96 -5.25 7.62
CA LEU A 58 -12.91 -4.14 7.63
C LEU A 58 -12.29 -2.91 8.32
N ILE A 59 -12.74 -1.72 7.95
CA ILE A 59 -12.42 -0.44 8.60
C ILE A 59 -13.70 0.21 9.14
N LEU A 60 -13.61 0.85 10.30
CA LEU A 60 -14.72 1.60 10.87
C LEU A 60 -14.84 2.98 10.21
N THR A 61 -15.98 3.22 9.58
CA THR A 61 -16.40 4.51 9.00
C THR A 61 -17.59 5.07 9.78
N PRO A 62 -18.02 6.32 9.51
CA PRO A 62 -19.25 6.86 10.09
C PRO A 62 -20.51 6.02 9.75
N GLY A 63 -20.48 5.24 8.65
CA GLY A 63 -21.55 4.35 8.23
C GLY A 63 -21.51 2.96 8.87
N GLY A 64 -20.45 2.64 9.63
CA GLY A 64 -20.24 1.34 10.25
C GLY A 64 -18.99 0.65 9.74
N TRP A 65 -19.00 -0.68 9.75
CA TRP A 65 -17.87 -1.48 9.29
C TRP A 65 -17.95 -1.69 7.78
N GLU A 66 -16.94 -1.23 7.05
CA GLU A 66 -16.85 -1.36 5.60
C GLU A 66 -15.62 -2.19 5.19
N PRO A 67 -15.69 -2.98 4.11
CA PRO A 67 -14.54 -3.71 3.61
C PRO A 67 -13.43 -2.76 3.18
N ALA A 68 -12.22 -3.00 3.68
CA ALA A 68 -11.06 -2.22 3.27
C ALA A 68 -10.66 -2.61 1.82
N PRO A 69 -10.38 -1.63 0.95
CA PRO A 69 -9.94 -1.91 -0.41
C PRO A 69 -8.57 -2.60 -0.38
N LEU A 70 -8.34 -3.51 -1.34
CA LEU A 70 -7.02 -4.13 -1.51
C LEU A 70 -5.98 -3.03 -1.79
N PRO A 71 -4.82 -3.02 -1.08
CA PRO A 71 -3.78 -2.03 -1.34
C PRO A 71 -3.26 -2.16 -2.77
N ALA A 72 -2.80 -1.03 -3.32
CA ALA A 72 -2.14 -1.03 -4.62
C ALA A 72 -0.90 -1.96 -4.59
N PRO A 73 -0.61 -2.65 -5.70
CA PRO A 73 0.57 -3.51 -5.77
C PRO A 73 1.84 -2.69 -5.57
N GLU A 74 2.67 -3.12 -4.62
CA GLU A 74 3.96 -2.48 -4.29
C GLU A 74 4.99 -2.61 -5.41
N ILE A 75 4.81 -3.60 -6.28
CA ILE A 75 5.67 -3.87 -7.41
C ILE A 75 4.80 -4.11 -8.63
N ARG A 76 5.04 -3.34 -9.69
CA ARG A 76 4.34 -3.44 -10.96
C ARG A 76 5.25 -4.13 -11.97
N LEU A 77 4.67 -4.84 -12.93
CA LEU A 77 5.45 -5.47 -14.00
C LEU A 77 6.23 -4.42 -14.81
N GLU A 78 5.69 -3.20 -14.87
CA GLU A 78 6.34 -2.03 -15.49
C GLU A 78 7.68 -1.67 -14.84
N ASP A 79 7.86 -1.94 -13.54
CA ASP A 79 9.10 -1.62 -12.81
C ASP A 79 10.27 -2.52 -13.24
N PHE A 80 9.97 -3.69 -13.82
CA PHE A 80 10.95 -4.62 -14.35
C PHE A 80 11.10 -4.56 -15.88
N ALA A 81 10.23 -3.82 -16.57
CA ALA A 81 10.36 -3.67 -18.01
C ALA A 81 11.61 -2.82 -18.28
N PRO A 82 12.58 -3.30 -19.09
CA PRO A 82 13.66 -2.44 -19.55
C PRO A 82 13.00 -1.24 -20.22
N ALA A 83 13.35 -0.03 -19.77
CA ALA A 83 12.87 1.19 -20.39
C ALA A 83 13.01 1.00 -21.90
N ARG A 84 11.90 1.10 -22.64
CA ARG A 84 11.91 1.10 -24.10
C ARG A 84 12.66 2.34 -24.53
N HIS A 85 13.99 2.30 -24.44
CA HIS A 85 14.85 3.21 -25.13
C HIS A 85 14.55 2.92 -26.59
N PRO A 86 14.00 3.87 -27.37
CA PRO A 86 13.99 3.70 -28.80
C PRO A 86 15.46 3.66 -29.19
N GLU A 87 16.00 2.46 -29.35
CA GLU A 87 17.24 2.26 -30.07
C GLU A 87 16.96 2.80 -31.47
N ARG A 88 17.35 4.05 -31.70
CA ARG A 88 17.74 4.51 -33.02
C ARG A 88 18.99 3.72 -33.41
N ALA A 89 18.82 2.40 -33.62
CA ALA A 89 19.77 1.64 -34.39
C ALA A 89 19.79 2.23 -35.80
N GLY A 90 21.00 2.50 -36.30
CA GLY A 90 21.28 2.97 -37.66
C GLY A 90 20.68 2.03 -38.72
N TRP A 91 20.96 2.13 -40.01
CA TRP A 91 22.27 2.34 -40.65
C TRP A 91 22.10 3.14 -41.98
N LEU A 92 20.94 3.79 -42.16
CA LEU A 92 20.48 4.32 -43.46
C LEU A 92 20.78 5.81 -43.70
N SER A 93 21.49 6.52 -42.81
CA SER A 93 21.82 7.93 -43.05
C SER A 93 23.05 8.18 -43.95
N PHE A 94 23.75 7.13 -44.40
CA PHE A 94 24.92 7.25 -45.29
C PHE A 94 24.61 7.39 -46.79
N LEU A 95 23.34 7.50 -47.19
CA LEU A 95 22.94 7.49 -48.62
C LEU A 95 22.27 8.77 -49.13
N ARG A 96 22.73 9.94 -48.67
CA ARG A 96 22.40 11.21 -49.34
C ARG A 96 23.65 11.93 -49.83
N LYS A 97 24.29 11.33 -50.84
CA LYS A 97 25.39 11.89 -51.64
C LYS A 97 24.82 12.51 -52.93
N ARG A 98 24.98 13.83 -53.06
CA ARG A 98 25.02 14.68 -54.27
C ARG A 98 24.14 14.31 -55.48
N ARG A 99 23.16 15.18 -55.76
CA ARG A 99 23.00 15.88 -57.05
C ARG A 99 22.30 17.20 -56.82
#